data_AF-A0A1G8FYS5-F1
#
_entry.id   AF-A0A1G8FYS5-F1
#
_cell.length_a   1.000
_cell.length_b   1.000
_cell.length_c   1.000
_cell.angle_alpha   90.00
_cell.angle_beta   90.00
_cell.angle_gamma   90.00
#
_symmetry.space_group_name_H-M   'P 1'
#
loop_
_entity.id
_entity.type
_entity.pdbx_description
1 polymer ?
#
loop_
_entity_poly.entity_id
_entity_poly.type
_entity_poly.pdbx_seq_one_letter_code
_entity_poly.pdbx_strand_id
1 'polypeptide(L)'
;MAEMVEANMNRKSQTENKPIQTNLAKRKVADLQGIVEFLRQENMLVRTKSPVDIKHEMAGIANNYEGGKAVFFENINESEVPLLTGLYWNRKLLAKILDVTEKKLPFLTAQAIEQWSKHPVDPVVVDQGPANEVVVEDKEDLLRDIPIPTHGLKDGGPYLDSSVLI
;
A
#
# COMPACT_ATOMS: atom_id res chain seq x y z
N MET A 1 27.69 -8.94 -40.25
CA MET A 1 26.33 -8.41 -39.98
C MET A 1 25.46 -9.43 -39.23
N ALA A 2 25.36 -10.68 -39.68
CA ALA A 2 24.57 -11.73 -39.00
C ALA A 2 25.06 -12.04 -37.56
N GLU A 3 26.37 -12.19 -37.35
CA GLU A 3 26.95 -12.47 -36.02
C GLU A 3 26.72 -11.34 -35.00
N MET A 4 26.70 -10.08 -35.45
CA MET A 4 26.37 -8.92 -34.60
C MET A 4 24.88 -8.91 -34.20
N VAL A 5 24.01 -9.41 -35.06
CA VAL A 5 22.56 -9.50 -34.80
C VAL A 5 22.28 -10.64 -33.83
N GLU A 6 22.92 -11.80 -34.00
CA GLU A 6 22.87 -12.91 -33.05
C GLU A 6 23.45 -12.55 -31.68
N ALA A 7 24.62 -11.90 -31.63
CA ALA A 7 25.23 -11.46 -30.37
C ALA A 7 24.40 -10.39 -29.62
N ASN A 8 23.58 -9.63 -30.34
CA ASN A 8 22.63 -8.67 -29.75
C ASN A 8 21.32 -9.33 -29.32
N MET A 9 20.85 -10.37 -30.02
CA MET A 9 19.71 -11.19 -29.58
C MET A 9 20.05 -12.01 -28.33
N ASN A 10 21.25 -12.60 -28.26
CA ASN A 10 21.71 -13.34 -27.09
C ASN A 10 21.99 -12.43 -25.87
N ARG A 11 22.43 -11.17 -26.09
CA ARG A 11 22.56 -10.20 -24.99
C ARG A 11 21.21 -9.72 -24.45
N LYS A 12 20.19 -9.60 -25.30
CA LYS A 12 18.81 -9.29 -24.87
C LYS A 12 18.21 -10.45 -24.07
N SER A 13 18.35 -11.70 -24.56
CA SER A 13 17.84 -12.88 -23.85
C SER A 13 18.52 -13.11 -22.48
N GLN A 14 19.81 -12.80 -22.35
CA GLN A 14 20.53 -12.92 -21.07
C GLN A 14 20.23 -11.81 -20.07
N THR A 15 19.78 -10.63 -20.52
CA THR A 15 19.37 -9.53 -19.64
C THR A 15 17.89 -9.61 -19.23
N GLU A 16 17.07 -10.35 -20.00
CA GLU A 16 15.65 -10.58 -19.72
C GLU A 16 15.35 -11.70 -18.70
N ASN A 17 16.33 -12.56 -18.39
CA ASN A 17 16.12 -13.76 -17.56
C ASN A 17 16.55 -13.64 -16.08
N LYS A 18 16.85 -12.43 -15.58
CA LYS A 18 17.07 -12.26 -14.14
C LYS A 18 15.72 -12.16 -13.41
N PRO A 19 15.51 -12.91 -12.31
CA PRO A 19 14.27 -12.82 -11.55
C PRO A 19 14.04 -11.38 -11.11
N ILE A 20 12.80 -10.92 -11.25
CA ILE A 20 12.41 -9.60 -10.74
C ILE A 20 12.48 -9.69 -9.23
N GLN A 21 13.34 -8.89 -8.62
CA GLN A 21 13.54 -8.87 -7.17
C GLN A 21 13.20 -7.50 -6.63
N THR A 22 12.56 -7.50 -5.47
CA THR A 22 12.33 -6.33 -4.63
C THR A 22 12.73 -6.67 -3.20
N ASN A 23 13.26 -5.71 -2.46
CA ASN A 23 13.61 -5.89 -1.06
C ASN A 23 12.98 -4.76 -0.24
N LEU A 24 11.75 -5.01 0.21
CA LEU A 24 10.94 -4.03 0.94
C LEU A 24 11.59 -3.63 2.27
N ALA A 25 12.18 -4.59 2.99
CA ALA A 25 12.85 -4.34 4.27
C ALA A 25 14.07 -3.42 4.12
N LYS A 26 14.94 -3.69 3.14
CA LYS A 26 16.12 -2.84 2.84
C LYS A 26 15.71 -1.42 2.43
N ARG A 27 14.55 -1.29 1.79
CA ARG A 27 13.98 -0.01 1.36
C ARG A 27 13.09 0.65 2.41
N LYS A 28 12.92 0.03 3.59
CA LYS A 28 12.07 0.50 4.69
C LYS A 28 10.61 0.75 4.28
N VAL A 29 10.06 -0.14 3.45
CA VAL A 29 8.66 -0.10 2.96
C VAL A 29 7.96 -1.45 3.17
N ALA A 30 8.34 -2.18 4.22
CA ALA A 30 7.76 -3.48 4.56
C ALA A 30 6.49 -3.36 5.43
N ASP A 31 6.22 -2.17 5.98
CA ASP A 31 5.05 -1.85 6.79
C ASP A 31 4.43 -0.52 6.33
N LEU A 32 3.24 -0.21 6.85
CA LEU A 32 2.47 0.96 6.43
C LEU A 32 3.16 2.28 6.82
N GLN A 33 3.77 2.35 8.00
CA GLN A 33 4.48 3.54 8.49
C GLN A 33 5.66 3.89 7.58
N GLY A 34 6.46 2.89 7.21
CA GLY A 34 7.56 3.02 6.27
C GLY A 34 7.09 3.41 4.87
N ILE A 35 5.97 2.85 4.40
CA ILE A 35 5.34 3.26 3.13
C ILE A 35 4.91 4.72 3.17
N VAL A 36 4.24 5.19 4.23
CA VAL A 36 3.80 6.60 4.35
C VAL A 36 5.00 7.54 4.29
N GLU A 37 6.08 7.23 5.01
CA GLU A 37 7.31 8.02 4.99
C GLU A 37 8.00 8.01 3.62
N PHE A 38 8.05 6.85 2.96
CA PHE A 38 8.56 6.72 1.59
C PHE A 38 7.77 7.58 0.60
N LEU A 39 6.43 7.52 0.64
CA LEU A 39 5.57 8.31 -0.24
C LEU A 39 5.75 9.82 0.01
N ARG A 40 5.96 10.22 1.27
CA ARG A 40 6.29 11.61 1.61
C ARG A 40 7.60 12.05 0.96
N GLN A 41 8.66 11.24 1.07
CA GLN A 41 9.98 11.52 0.49
C GLN A 41 9.96 11.58 -1.04
N GLU A 42 9.19 10.70 -1.69
CA GLU A 42 9.02 10.65 -3.15
C GLU A 42 8.05 11.72 -3.69
N ASN A 43 7.51 12.61 -2.84
CA ASN A 43 6.49 13.59 -3.20
C ASN A 43 5.22 12.95 -3.80
N MET A 44 4.88 11.75 -3.34
CA MET A 44 3.72 10.94 -3.75
C MET A 44 2.62 10.91 -2.67
N LEU A 45 2.76 11.73 -1.64
CA LEU A 45 1.80 11.88 -0.54
C LEU A 45 1.30 13.32 -0.45
N VAL A 46 -0.01 13.49 -0.31
CA VAL A 46 -0.66 14.72 0.13
C VAL A 46 -0.97 14.60 1.61
N ARG A 47 -0.74 15.67 2.36
CA ARG A 47 -1.01 15.72 3.80
C ARG A 47 -2.06 16.79 4.09
N THR A 48 -3.15 16.39 4.73
CA THR A 48 -4.23 17.27 5.17
C THR A 48 -4.14 17.46 6.68
N LYS A 49 -3.84 18.71 7.09
CA LYS A 49 -3.66 19.11 8.49
C LYS A 49 -4.87 19.80 9.10
N SER A 50 -5.72 20.38 8.24
CA SER A 50 -6.99 20.94 8.67
C SER A 50 -7.88 19.83 9.22
N PRO A 51 -8.74 20.12 10.21
CA PRO A 51 -9.75 19.17 10.66
C PRO A 51 -10.66 18.76 9.50
N VAL A 52 -10.99 17.48 9.41
CA VAL A 52 -11.83 16.89 8.36
C VAL A 52 -12.92 16.01 9.00
N ASP A 53 -14.14 16.15 8.52
CA ASP A 53 -15.25 15.26 8.85
C ASP A 53 -15.08 13.91 8.15
N ILE A 54 -15.26 12.84 8.92
CA ILE A 54 -15.13 11.48 8.43
C ILE A 54 -16.28 11.04 7.51
N LYS A 55 -17.45 11.69 7.66
CA LYS A 55 -18.65 11.42 6.88
C LYS A 55 -18.63 12.26 5.62
N HIS A 56 -18.37 11.61 4.49
CA HIS A 56 -18.34 12.16 3.14
C HIS A 56 -17.24 13.19 2.84
N GLU A 57 -16.88 14.09 3.77
CA GLU A 57 -15.87 15.14 3.51
C GLU A 57 -14.51 14.53 3.22
N MET A 58 -14.03 13.61 4.07
CA MET A 58 -12.76 12.89 3.85
C MET A 58 -12.70 12.26 2.45
N ALA A 59 -13.73 11.52 2.07
CA ALA A 59 -13.82 10.87 0.75
C ALA A 59 -13.91 11.90 -0.39
N GLY A 60 -14.66 12.98 -0.21
CA GLY A 60 -14.76 14.08 -1.16
C GLY A 60 -13.43 14.81 -1.39
N ILE A 61 -12.65 15.02 -0.33
CA ILE A 61 -11.29 15.54 -0.44
C ILE A 61 -10.40 14.56 -1.21
N ALA A 62 -10.42 13.28 -0.83
CA ALA A 62 -9.62 12.24 -1.47
C ALA A 62 -9.93 12.09 -2.97
N ASN A 63 -11.19 12.27 -3.38
CA ASN A 63 -11.64 12.23 -4.77
C ASN A 63 -10.92 13.26 -5.67
N ASN A 64 -10.49 14.41 -5.13
CA ASN A 64 -9.71 15.40 -5.89
C ASN A 64 -8.30 14.92 -6.26
N TYR A 65 -7.80 13.90 -5.57
CA TYR A 65 -6.47 13.34 -5.77
C TYR A 65 -6.51 11.98 -6.46
N GLU A 66 -7.70 11.44 -6.75
CA GLU A 66 -7.91 10.08 -7.24
C GLU A 66 -7.01 9.73 -8.44
N GLY A 67 -6.36 8.56 -8.36
CA GLY A 67 -5.39 8.10 -9.35
C GLY A 67 -4.02 8.79 -9.30
N GLY A 68 -3.84 9.78 -8.42
CA GLY A 68 -2.60 10.55 -8.25
C GLY A 68 -1.78 10.18 -7.01
N LYS A 69 -1.69 11.11 -6.06
CA LYS A 69 -0.92 10.96 -4.80
C LYS A 69 -1.79 10.45 -3.65
N ALA A 70 -1.34 9.46 -2.89
CA ALA A 70 -2.03 9.02 -1.68
C ALA A 70 -2.27 10.21 -0.74
N VAL A 71 -3.35 10.14 0.05
CA VAL A 71 -3.75 11.24 0.94
C VAL A 71 -3.71 10.76 2.38
N PHE A 72 -2.98 11.49 3.22
CA PHE A 72 -2.86 11.26 4.65
C PHE A 72 -3.54 12.38 5.42
N PHE A 73 -4.64 12.03 6.09
CA PHE A 73 -5.42 12.90 6.95
C PHE A 73 -4.90 12.82 8.37
N GLU A 74 -4.30 13.91 8.83
CA GLU A 74 -3.67 14.00 10.15
C GLU A 74 -4.66 14.35 11.26
N ASN A 75 -5.78 14.99 10.88
CA ASN A 75 -6.74 15.55 11.82
C ASN A 75 -8.15 15.18 11.36
N ILE A 76 -8.70 14.13 11.97
CA ILE A 76 -10.08 13.70 11.78
C ILE A 76 -10.89 14.21 12.98
N ASN A 77 -12.03 14.84 12.72
CA ASN A 77 -12.89 15.32 13.79
C ASN A 77 -13.27 14.15 14.72
N GLU A 78 -13.16 14.39 16.03
CA GLU A 78 -13.51 13.41 17.07
C GLU A 78 -12.64 12.13 17.10
N SER A 79 -11.49 12.13 16.40
CA SER A 79 -10.55 10.99 16.40
C SER A 79 -9.08 11.46 16.41
N GLU A 80 -8.28 10.88 17.30
CA GLU A 80 -6.82 11.08 17.34
C GLU A 80 -6.08 10.18 16.33
N VAL A 81 -6.79 9.23 15.71
CA VAL A 81 -6.22 8.28 14.75
C VAL A 81 -6.24 8.90 13.34
N PRO A 82 -5.09 8.96 12.64
CA PRO A 82 -5.03 9.48 11.28
C PRO A 82 -5.55 8.46 10.26
N LEU A 83 -5.91 8.94 9.06
CA LEU A 83 -6.38 8.09 7.97
C LEU A 83 -5.51 8.21 6.72
N LEU A 84 -5.17 7.08 6.11
CA LEU A 84 -4.50 7.01 4.81
C LEU A 84 -5.46 6.44 3.77
N THR A 85 -5.51 7.05 2.58
CA THR A 85 -6.20 6.48 1.42
C THR A 85 -5.39 6.66 0.14
N GLY A 86 -5.78 5.94 -0.92
CA GLY A 86 -5.15 6.02 -2.25
C GLY A 86 -3.86 5.22 -2.41
N LEU A 87 -3.56 4.28 -1.51
CA LEU A 87 -2.34 3.45 -1.61
C LEU A 87 -2.30 2.62 -2.90
N TYR A 88 -3.44 2.13 -3.40
CA TYR A 88 -3.50 1.19 -4.52
C TYR A 88 -4.22 1.71 -5.78
N TRP A 89 -4.65 2.97 -5.82
CA TRP A 89 -5.47 3.49 -6.92
C TRP A 89 -4.75 3.66 -8.26
N ASN A 90 -3.41 3.50 -8.30
CA ASN A 90 -2.63 3.61 -9.53
C ASN A 90 -1.35 2.77 -9.48
N ARG A 91 -0.93 2.36 -10.68
CA ARG A 91 0.21 1.46 -10.87
C ARG A 91 1.55 2.14 -10.61
N LYS A 92 1.66 3.44 -10.88
CA LYS A 92 2.90 4.21 -10.70
C LYS A 92 3.34 4.20 -9.24
N LEU A 93 2.41 4.41 -8.32
CA LEU A 93 2.63 4.38 -6.87
C LEU A 93 3.06 2.98 -6.43
N LEU A 94 2.29 1.94 -6.80
CA LEU A 94 2.62 0.57 -6.45
C LEU A 94 3.98 0.13 -7.00
N ALA A 95 4.29 0.49 -8.25
CA ALA A 95 5.57 0.18 -8.89
C ALA A 95 6.75 0.85 -8.15
N LYS A 96 6.56 2.09 -7.67
CA LYS A 96 7.54 2.79 -6.84
C LYS A 96 7.77 2.13 -5.49
N ILE A 97 6.70 1.70 -4.80
CA ILE A 97 6.81 0.93 -3.55
C ILE A 97 7.53 -0.39 -3.80
N LEU A 98 7.25 -1.08 -4.91
CA LEU A 98 7.83 -2.39 -5.21
C LEU A 98 9.17 -2.32 -5.95
N ASP A 99 9.73 -1.13 -6.19
CA ASP A 99 11.01 -0.92 -6.90
C ASP A 99 11.07 -1.52 -8.31
N VAL A 100 9.97 -1.45 -9.04
CA VAL A 100 9.86 -1.97 -10.41
C VAL A 100 9.25 -0.92 -11.33
N THR A 101 9.30 -1.18 -12.64
CA THR A 101 8.51 -0.38 -13.59
C THR A 101 7.06 -0.83 -13.56
N GLU A 102 6.13 0.04 -13.94
CA GLU A 102 4.70 -0.30 -14.00
C GLU A 102 4.41 -1.50 -14.91
N LYS A 103 5.19 -1.67 -15.98
CA LYS A 103 5.11 -2.81 -16.91
C LYS A 103 5.51 -4.13 -16.24
N LYS A 104 6.40 -4.09 -15.24
CA LYS A 104 6.92 -5.27 -14.54
C LYS A 104 6.02 -5.76 -13.42
N LEU A 105 5.05 -4.96 -12.95
CA LEU A 105 4.14 -5.35 -11.85
C LEU A 105 3.47 -6.71 -12.05
N PRO A 106 2.82 -7.04 -13.20
CA PRO A 106 2.12 -8.31 -13.34
C PRO A 106 3.09 -9.49 -13.33
N PHE A 107 4.29 -9.31 -13.89
CA PHE A 107 5.34 -10.33 -13.92
C PHE A 107 5.95 -10.55 -12.54
N LEU A 108 6.14 -9.49 -11.75
CA LEU A 108 6.57 -9.59 -10.36
C LEU A 108 5.55 -10.41 -9.54
N THR A 109 4.26 -10.09 -9.66
CA THR A 109 3.19 -10.81 -8.96
C THR A 109 3.12 -12.27 -9.40
N ALA A 110 3.14 -12.55 -10.71
CA ALA A 110 3.11 -13.92 -11.23
C ALA A 110 4.31 -14.75 -10.74
N GLN A 111 5.51 -14.17 -10.80
CA GLN A 111 6.73 -14.80 -10.29
C GLN A 111 6.63 -15.09 -8.79
N ALA A 112 6.11 -14.15 -7.99
CA ALA A 112 5.94 -14.34 -6.55
C ALA A 112 4.96 -15.48 -6.23
N ILE A 113 3.82 -15.56 -6.94
CA ILE A 113 2.83 -16.65 -6.80
C ILE A 113 3.45 -18.00 -7.20
N GLU A 114 4.17 -18.04 -8.32
CA GLU A 114 4.83 -19.27 -8.77
C GLU A 114 5.89 -19.74 -7.76
N GLN A 115 6.72 -18.82 -7.24
CA GLN A 115 7.73 -19.14 -6.24
C GLN A 115 7.09 -19.65 -4.94
N TRP A 116 6.06 -18.97 -4.44
CA TRP A 116 5.37 -19.38 -3.21
C TRP A 116 4.66 -20.73 -3.36
N SER A 117 4.08 -21.04 -4.53
CA SER A 117 3.43 -22.35 -4.75
C SER A 117 4.41 -23.53 -4.80
N LYS A 118 5.67 -23.30 -5.19
CA LYS A 118 6.73 -24.34 -5.18
C LYS A 118 7.48 -24.41 -3.85
N HIS A 119 7.69 -23.25 -3.24
CA HIS A 119 8.48 -23.06 -2.02
C HIS A 119 7.73 -22.09 -1.10
N PRO A 120 6.65 -22.55 -0.43
CA PRO A 120 5.92 -21.70 0.49
C PRO A 120 6.83 -21.24 1.62
N VAL A 121 6.65 -19.99 2.02
CA VAL A 121 7.35 -19.39 3.16
C VAL A 121 6.30 -19.11 4.21
N ASP A 122 6.36 -19.86 5.31
CA ASP A 122 5.47 -19.65 6.44
C ASP A 122 5.83 -18.36 7.19
N PRO A 123 4.83 -17.65 7.75
CA PRO A 123 5.10 -16.49 8.59
C PRO A 123 5.86 -16.92 9.85
N VAL A 124 6.76 -16.05 10.31
CA VAL A 124 7.37 -16.21 11.63
C VAL A 124 6.39 -15.68 12.67
N VAL A 125 5.91 -16.56 13.54
CA VAL A 125 5.04 -16.18 14.66
C VAL A 125 5.89 -15.55 15.76
N VAL A 126 5.46 -14.38 16.23
CA VAL A 126 6.08 -13.64 17.34
C VAL A 126 5.03 -13.33 18.40
N ASP A 127 5.43 -13.29 19.67
CA ASP A 127 4.50 -13.04 20.78
C ASP A 127 3.99 -11.59 20.82
N GLN A 128 4.79 -10.64 20.34
CA GLN A 128 4.47 -9.20 20.32
C GLN A 128 5.06 -8.54 19.07
N GLY A 129 4.34 -7.55 18.53
CA GLY A 129 4.81 -6.66 17.48
C GLY A 129 4.18 -5.26 17.57
N PRO A 130 4.49 -4.35 16.64
CA PRO A 130 3.96 -2.98 16.66
C PRO A 130 2.42 -2.90 16.64
N ALA A 131 1.76 -3.90 16.05
CA ALA A 131 0.30 -4.00 16.05
C ALA A 131 -0.31 -4.26 17.44
N ASN A 132 0.50 -4.62 18.44
CA ASN A 132 0.08 -4.90 19.81
C ASN A 132 0.48 -3.80 20.81
N GLU A 133 0.90 -2.63 20.34
CA GLU A 133 1.28 -1.50 21.22
C GLU A 133 0.11 -1.00 22.09
N VAL A 134 -1.13 -1.15 21.58
CA VAL A 134 -2.37 -0.84 22.30
C VAL A 134 -3.31 -2.03 22.18
N VAL A 135 -3.79 -2.54 23.31
CA VAL A 135 -4.74 -3.66 23.39
C VAL A 135 -5.95 -3.20 24.21
N VAL A 136 -7.15 -3.38 23.65
CA VAL A 136 -8.43 -2.99 24.26
C VAL A 136 -9.34 -4.21 24.27
N GLU A 137 -9.70 -4.72 25.46
CA GLU A 137 -10.47 -5.97 25.61
C GLU A 137 -11.86 -5.73 26.24
N ASP A 138 -12.00 -4.73 27.12
CA ASP A 138 -13.20 -4.52 27.95
C ASP A 138 -14.00 -3.28 27.55
N LYS A 139 -14.41 -3.19 26.29
CA LYS A 139 -15.22 -2.07 25.79
C LYS A 139 -16.52 -2.55 25.16
N GLU A 140 -17.61 -1.84 25.45
CA GLU A 140 -18.94 -2.11 24.89
C GLU A 140 -18.96 -2.05 23.36
N ASP A 141 -18.25 -1.06 22.79
CA ASP A 141 -18.07 -0.90 21.35
C ASP A 141 -16.59 -0.65 21.02
N LEU A 142 -15.91 -1.72 20.57
CA LEU A 142 -14.51 -1.69 20.16
C LEU A 142 -14.28 -0.83 18.90
N LEU A 143 -15.30 -0.65 18.05
CA LEU A 143 -15.16 0.11 16.81
C LEU A 143 -15.24 1.62 17.03
N ARG A 144 -15.78 2.05 18.17
CA ARG A 144 -15.99 3.48 18.47
C ARG A 144 -14.73 4.35 18.45
N ASP A 145 -13.55 3.78 18.69
CA ASP A 145 -12.29 4.55 18.65
C ASP A 145 -11.62 4.51 17.28
N ILE A 146 -12.16 3.75 16.33
CA ILE A 146 -11.63 3.64 14.98
C ILE A 146 -12.36 4.66 14.10
N PRO A 147 -11.64 5.56 13.41
CA PRO A 147 -12.26 6.46 12.46
C PRO A 147 -12.69 5.67 11.22
N ILE A 148 -13.93 5.16 11.19
CA ILE A 148 -14.48 4.41 10.06
C ILE A 148 -15.21 5.38 9.09
N PRO A 149 -14.74 5.56 7.84
CA PRO A 149 -15.36 6.48 6.90
C PRO A 149 -16.72 6.03 6.39
N THR A 150 -17.61 6.99 6.17
CA THR A 150 -18.76 6.83 5.26
C THR A 150 -18.41 7.53 3.96
N HIS A 151 -18.22 6.78 2.87
CA HIS A 151 -17.63 7.32 1.66
C HIS A 151 -18.67 8.01 0.78
N GLY A 152 -19.72 7.28 0.43
CA GLY A 152 -20.78 7.71 -0.46
C GLY A 152 -21.98 8.29 0.27
N LEU A 153 -22.63 9.29 -0.35
CA LEU A 153 -23.89 9.87 0.16
C LEU A 153 -25.05 8.86 0.29
N LYS A 154 -24.91 7.70 -0.36
CA LYS A 154 -25.91 6.62 -0.40
C LYS A 154 -25.43 5.36 0.33
N ASP A 155 -24.28 5.43 1.00
CA ASP A 155 -23.77 4.32 1.79
C ASP A 155 -24.74 4.04 2.95
N GLY A 156 -24.93 2.76 3.28
CA GLY A 156 -25.78 2.35 4.40
C GLY A 156 -25.21 2.72 5.77
N GLY A 157 -23.94 3.13 5.82
CA GLY A 157 -23.22 3.50 7.02
C GLY A 157 -21.70 3.50 6.78
N PRO A 158 -20.91 3.56 7.85
CA PRO A 158 -19.45 3.46 7.79
C PRO A 158 -18.95 2.09 7.29
N TYR A 159 -17.82 2.07 6.55
CA TYR A 159 -17.20 0.85 6.03
C TYR A 159 -15.70 0.75 6.33
N LEU A 160 -15.25 -0.45 6.66
CA LEU A 160 -13.85 -0.85 6.65
C LEU A 160 -13.51 -1.42 5.27
N ASP A 161 -12.95 -0.61 4.37
CA ASP A 161 -12.73 -0.95 2.96
C ASP A 161 -11.39 -1.66 2.67
N SER A 162 -10.44 -1.56 3.60
CA SER A 162 -9.05 -2.02 3.47
C SER A 162 -8.65 -2.97 4.60
N SER A 163 -9.45 -4.02 4.81
CA SER A 163 -9.27 -5.00 5.88
C SER A 163 -8.95 -6.39 5.35
N VAL A 164 -8.11 -7.13 6.07
CA VAL A 164 -7.82 -8.54 5.83
C VAL A 164 -8.40 -9.34 6.99
N LEU A 165 -9.29 -10.29 6.70
CA LEU A 165 -9.79 -11.25 7.67
C LEU A 165 -8.87 -12.48 7.63
N ILE A 166 -8.32 -12.86 8.78
CA ILE A 166 -7.40 -13.99 8.96
C ILE A 166 -8.11 -15.07 9.77
#